data_AF-A0A0S8FR71-F1
#
_entry.id   AF-A0A0S8FR71-F1
#
_cell.length_a   1.000
_cell.length_b   1.000
_cell.length_c   1.000
_cell.angle_alpha   90.00
_cell.angle_beta   90.00
_cell.angle_gamma   90.00
#
_symmetry.space_group_name_H-M   'P 1'
#
loop_
_entity.id
_entity.type
_entity.pdbx_description
1 polymer ?
#
loop_
_entity_poly.entity_id
_entity_poly.type
_entity_poly.pdbx_seq_one_letter_code
_entity_poly.pdbx_strand_id
1 'polypeptide(L)'
;MKKKIASFRDLEVYQRSYKAAIVVIKQIIPRLPKEEKFDLADQLRRSAKAVPRLIAEGYSKRHQPKGFQKYLDDALCESNETIVSLSQVHDIYGVEKDLCSKMIDEYEIISRKTYRLALVWTSFGKRANQKMKSSIPTNQT
;
A
#
# COMPACT_ATOMS: atom_id res chain seq x y z
N MET A 1 -20.90 -12.40 -7.92
CA MET A 1 -21.22 -10.95 -7.73
C MET A 1 -19.98 -10.24 -7.19
N LYS A 2 -19.58 -9.08 -7.75
CA LYS A 2 -18.47 -8.29 -7.18
C LYS A 2 -18.93 -7.71 -5.83
N LYS A 3 -18.16 -7.96 -4.75
CA LYS A 3 -18.45 -7.42 -3.42
C LYS A 3 -18.48 -5.89 -3.48
N LYS A 4 -19.53 -5.26 -2.96
CA LYS A 4 -19.60 -3.81 -2.83
C LYS A 4 -18.55 -3.34 -1.81
N ILE A 5 -17.72 -2.38 -2.18
CA ILE A 5 -16.75 -1.77 -1.28
C ILE A 5 -17.49 -0.76 -0.40
N ALA A 6 -17.63 -1.06 0.89
CA ALA A 6 -18.24 -0.16 1.88
C ALA A 6 -17.19 0.43 2.84
N SER A 7 -16.10 -0.32 3.08
CA SER A 7 -14.98 0.09 3.92
C SER A 7 -13.63 -0.16 3.23
N PHE A 8 -12.57 0.49 3.69
CA PHE A 8 -11.20 0.16 3.29
C PHE A 8 -10.86 -1.32 3.55
N ARG A 9 -11.52 -1.93 4.54
CA ARG A 9 -11.41 -3.36 4.87
C ARG A 9 -11.89 -4.28 3.74
N ASP A 10 -12.72 -3.78 2.83
CA ASP A 10 -13.17 -4.53 1.65
C ASP A 10 -12.16 -4.48 0.49
N LEU A 11 -11.13 -3.62 0.57
CA LEU A 11 -10.09 -3.56 -0.45
C LEU A 11 -9.19 -4.79 -0.32
N GLU A 12 -9.09 -5.56 -1.40
CA GLU A 12 -8.20 -6.72 -1.45
C GLU A 12 -6.74 -6.33 -1.12
N VAL A 13 -6.27 -5.21 -1.66
CA VAL A 13 -4.91 -4.71 -1.40
C VAL A 13 -4.66 -4.35 0.06
N TYR A 14 -5.69 -3.90 0.78
CA TYR A 14 -5.60 -3.69 2.23
C TYR A 14 -5.50 -5.03 2.97
N GLN A 15 -6.35 -6.00 2.63
CA GLN A 15 -6.36 -7.30 3.30
C GLN A 15 -5.03 -8.03 3.11
N ARG A 16 -4.44 -7.95 1.91
CA ARG A 16 -3.15 -8.53 1.58
C ARG A 16 -2.02 -7.85 2.33
N SER A 17 -1.92 -6.52 2.25
CA SER A 17 -0.86 -5.78 2.94
C SER A 17 -0.93 -5.92 4.46
N TYR A 18 -2.13 -5.98 5.04
CA TYR A 18 -2.28 -6.21 6.47
C TYR A 18 -1.78 -7.61 6.89
N LYS A 19 -2.16 -8.66 6.14
CA LYS A 19 -1.69 -10.03 6.41
C LYS A 19 -0.17 -10.15 6.23
N ALA A 20 0.36 -9.61 5.14
CA ALA A 20 1.80 -9.61 4.85
C ALA A 20 2.59 -8.89 5.96
N ALA A 21 2.14 -7.71 6.39
CA ALA A 21 2.77 -6.99 7.49
C ALA A 21 2.82 -7.80 8.79
N ILE A 22 1.75 -8.52 9.14
CA ILE A 22 1.74 -9.40 10.32
C ILE A 22 2.78 -10.51 10.21
N VAL A 23 2.92 -11.13 9.03
CA VAL A 23 3.93 -12.17 8.78
C VAL A 23 5.33 -11.60 8.94
N VAL A 24 5.64 -10.48 8.28
CA VAL A 24 6.93 -9.80 8.37
C VAL A 24 7.30 -9.48 9.82
N ILE A 25 6.37 -8.87 10.58
CA ILE A 25 6.62 -8.42 11.95
C ILE A 25 6.80 -9.59 12.92
N LYS A 26 6.00 -10.67 12.78
CA LYS A 26 6.00 -11.78 13.73
C LYS A 26 7.02 -12.86 13.42
N GLN A 27 7.38 -13.04 12.15
CA GLN A 27 8.15 -14.21 11.72
C GLN A 27 9.54 -13.85 11.19
N ILE A 28 9.68 -12.73 10.46
CA ILE A 28 10.96 -12.35 9.85
C ILE A 28 11.78 -11.46 10.79
N ILE A 29 11.19 -10.35 11.25
CA ILE A 29 11.90 -9.36 12.07
C ILE A 29 12.56 -9.95 13.34
N PRO A 30 11.92 -10.87 14.10
CA PRO A 30 12.54 -11.44 15.30
C PRO A 30 13.76 -12.33 15.03
N ARG A 31 14.02 -12.68 13.76
CA ARG A 31 15.11 -13.56 13.35
C ARG A 31 16.34 -12.80 12.85
N LEU A 32 16.26 -11.47 12.75
CA LEU A 32 17.41 -10.64 12.42
C LEU A 32 18.42 -10.58 13.58
N PRO A 33 19.72 -10.36 13.26
CA PRO A 33 20.75 -10.11 14.27
C PRO A 33 20.37 -8.94 15.18
N LYS A 34 20.86 -8.94 16.43
CA LYS A 34 20.50 -7.91 17.42
C LYS A 34 21.05 -6.54 17.05
N GLU A 35 22.15 -6.51 16.31
CA GLU A 35 22.83 -5.32 15.79
C GLU A 35 21.92 -4.53 14.83
N GLU A 36 21.02 -5.23 14.13
CA GLU A 36 20.05 -4.64 13.18
C GLU A 36 18.81 -4.04 13.84
N LYS A 37 18.68 -4.13 15.17
CA LYS A 37 17.47 -3.75 15.90
C LYS A 37 17.01 -2.32 15.60
N PHE A 38 17.97 -1.39 15.48
CA PHE A 38 17.73 0.04 15.25
C PHE A 38 18.00 0.47 13.80
N ASP A 39 18.28 -0.48 12.92
CA ASP A 39 18.48 -0.23 11.49
C ASP A 39 17.49 -1.05 10.66
N LEU A 40 17.90 -2.13 9.98
CA LEU A 40 17.05 -2.87 9.05
C LEU A 40 15.77 -3.38 9.71
N ALA A 41 15.86 -3.86 10.96
CA ALA A 41 14.69 -4.36 11.68
C ALA A 41 13.68 -3.26 11.98
N ASP A 42 14.11 -2.02 12.20
CA ASP A 42 13.20 -0.89 12.44
C ASP A 42 12.64 -0.31 11.14
N GLN A 43 13.47 -0.16 10.12
CA GLN A 43 13.04 0.27 8.78
C GLN A 43 11.96 -0.67 8.23
N LEU A 44 12.25 -1.98 8.18
CA LEU A 44 11.31 -3.01 7.71
C LEU A 44 10.01 -3.01 8.53
N ARG A 45 10.09 -2.80 9.85
CA ARG A 45 8.92 -2.74 10.73
C ARG A 45 8.05 -1.54 10.42
N ARG A 46 8.65 -0.37 10.17
CA ARG A 46 7.92 0.87 9.89
C ARG A 46 7.25 0.78 8.52
N SER A 47 7.99 0.39 7.49
CA SER A 47 7.50 0.34 6.11
C SER A 47 6.41 -0.71 5.92
N ALA A 48 6.61 -1.92 6.42
CA ALA A 48 5.60 -2.99 6.33
C ALA A 48 4.26 -2.59 6.99
N LYS A 49 4.31 -1.90 8.14
CA LYS A 49 3.11 -1.41 8.82
C LYS A 49 2.50 -0.18 8.12
N ALA A 50 3.28 0.62 7.40
CA ALA A 50 2.82 1.84 6.77
C ALA A 50 1.88 1.55 5.60
N VAL A 51 2.18 0.54 4.77
CA VAL A 51 1.37 0.18 3.59
C VAL A 51 -0.13 0.04 3.91
N PRO A 52 -0.60 -0.83 4.83
CA PRO A 52 -2.02 -0.94 5.13
C PRO A 52 -2.62 0.32 5.77
N ARG A 53 -1.83 1.11 6.52
CA ARG A 53 -2.30 2.39 7.10
C ARG A 53 -2.56 3.43 6.01
N LEU A 54 -1.61 3.61 5.11
CA LEU A 54 -1.71 4.56 4.00
C LEU A 54 -2.86 4.20 3.07
N ILE A 55 -3.10 2.92 2.78
CA ILE A 55 -4.29 2.49 2.02
C ILE A 55 -5.60 2.89 2.72
N ALA A 56 -5.67 2.74 4.05
CA ALA A 56 -6.86 3.12 4.83
C ALA A 56 -7.06 4.64 4.91
N GLU A 57 -5.99 5.40 5.12
CA GLU A 57 -5.99 6.87 5.10
C GLU A 57 -6.40 7.40 3.74
N GLY A 58 -5.84 6.81 2.69
CA GLY A 58 -6.27 7.04 1.32
C GLY A 58 -7.77 6.82 1.16
N TYR A 59 -8.29 5.63 1.49
CA TYR A 59 -9.72 5.35 1.38
C TYR A 59 -10.59 6.41 2.06
N SER A 60 -10.15 6.92 3.20
CA SER A 60 -10.84 7.96 3.97
C SER A 60 -10.90 9.30 3.21
N LYS A 61 -9.86 9.61 2.42
CA LYS A 61 -9.76 10.81 1.58
C LYS A 61 -10.14 10.61 0.12
N ARG A 62 -10.74 9.47 -0.26
CA ARG A 62 -11.18 9.18 -1.65
C ARG A 62 -12.15 10.21 -2.26
N HIS A 63 -12.84 10.98 -1.43
CA HIS A 63 -13.72 12.07 -1.86
C HIS A 63 -12.94 13.31 -2.31
N GLN A 64 -11.64 13.40 -2.01
CA GLN A 64 -10.73 14.46 -2.41
C GLN A 64 -9.76 13.89 -3.47
N PRO A 65 -9.90 14.23 -4.76
CA PRO A 65 -9.11 13.61 -5.82
C PRO A 65 -7.59 13.67 -5.58
N LYS A 66 -7.07 14.83 -5.14
CA LYS A 66 -5.65 15.00 -4.78
C LYS A 66 -5.30 14.41 -3.41
N GLY A 67 -6.26 14.46 -2.48
CA GLY A 67 -6.07 14.01 -1.11
C GLY A 67 -5.86 12.50 -1.02
N PHE A 68 -6.52 11.71 -1.88
CA PHE A 68 -6.35 10.26 -1.92
C PHE A 68 -5.04 9.80 -2.57
N GLN A 69 -4.73 10.37 -3.74
CA GLN A 69 -3.67 9.86 -4.61
C GLN A 69 -2.31 9.85 -3.90
N LYS A 70 -2.01 10.93 -3.16
CA LYS A 70 -0.81 11.02 -2.33
C LYS A 70 -0.61 9.78 -1.44
N TYR A 71 -1.66 9.31 -0.76
CA TYR A 71 -1.52 8.18 0.17
C TYR A 71 -1.25 6.86 -0.55
N LEU A 72 -1.77 6.67 -1.77
CA LEU A 72 -1.45 5.47 -2.53
C LEU A 72 -0.06 5.52 -3.13
N ASP A 73 0.41 6.69 -3.55
CA ASP A 73 1.78 6.89 -4.00
C ASP A 73 2.74 6.62 -2.83
N ASP A 74 2.47 7.18 -1.65
CA ASP A 74 3.21 6.90 -0.41
C ASP A 74 3.14 5.40 -0.07
N ALA A 75 1.97 4.74 -0.19
CA ALA A 75 1.84 3.30 0.10
C ALA A 75 2.66 2.44 -0.88
N LEU A 76 2.80 2.88 -2.13
CA LEU A 76 3.65 2.21 -3.12
C LEU A 76 5.12 2.36 -2.77
N CYS A 77 5.56 3.54 -2.33
CA CYS A 77 6.92 3.76 -1.83
C CYS A 77 7.24 2.84 -0.65
N GLU A 78 6.38 2.80 0.36
CA GLU A 78 6.56 1.94 1.55
C GLU A 78 6.53 0.44 1.20
N SER A 79 5.74 0.05 0.18
CA SER A 79 5.71 -1.32 -0.34
C SER A 79 7.05 -1.69 -0.99
N ASN A 80 7.63 -0.79 -1.78
CA ASN A 80 8.93 -1.01 -2.41
C ASN A 80 10.06 -0.99 -1.37
N GLU A 81 10.02 -0.11 -0.37
CA GLU A 81 10.96 -0.13 0.75
C GLU A 81 10.88 -1.47 1.49
N THR A 82 9.67 -1.99 1.74
CA THR A 82 9.50 -3.31 2.34
C THR A 82 10.12 -4.41 1.49
N ILE A 83 9.96 -4.38 0.16
CA ILE A 83 10.58 -5.35 -0.76
C ILE A 83 12.10 -5.30 -0.65
N VAL A 84 12.69 -4.10 -0.74
CA VAL A 84 14.15 -3.91 -0.66
C VAL A 84 14.68 -4.41 0.68
N SER A 85 14.03 -4.06 1.79
CA SER A 85 14.42 -4.53 3.11
C SER A 85 14.31 -6.05 3.22
N LEU A 86 13.26 -6.68 2.69
CA LEU A 86 13.14 -8.16 2.67
C LEU A 86 14.23 -8.81 1.83
N SER A 87 14.61 -8.23 0.69
CA SER A 87 15.74 -8.70 -0.11
C SER A 87 17.05 -8.59 0.67
N GLN A 88 17.26 -7.51 1.42
CA GLN A 88 18.44 -7.36 2.29
C GLN A 88 18.46 -8.41 3.41
N VAL A 89 17.31 -8.68 4.06
CA VAL A 89 17.21 -9.79 5.04
C VAL A 89 17.58 -11.12 4.39
N HIS A 90 17.10 -11.37 3.18
CA HIS A 90 17.36 -12.60 2.44
C HIS A 90 18.83 -12.75 2.03
N ASP A 91 19.42 -11.72 1.43
CA ASP A 91 20.72 -11.79 0.76
C ASP A 91 21.90 -11.56 1.71
N ILE A 92 21.76 -10.64 2.67
CA ILE A 92 22.83 -10.31 3.63
C ILE A 92 22.87 -11.35 4.76
N TYR A 93 21.70 -11.69 5.31
CA TYR A 93 21.60 -12.50 6.52
C TYR A 93 21.19 -13.94 6.28
N GLY A 94 20.61 -14.26 5.13
CA GLY A 94 20.10 -15.60 4.84
C GLY A 94 18.99 -16.07 5.79
N VAL A 95 18.29 -15.13 6.43
CA VAL A 95 17.26 -15.40 7.42
C VAL A 95 15.93 -15.68 6.71
N GLU A 96 15.27 -16.78 7.10
CA GLU A 96 13.91 -17.13 6.65
C GLU A 96 13.75 -17.03 5.11
N LYS A 97 14.75 -17.47 4.33
CA LYS A 97 14.86 -17.19 2.89
C LYS A 97 13.57 -17.43 2.11
N ASP A 98 12.98 -18.62 2.24
CA ASP A 98 11.74 -18.98 1.55
C ASP A 98 10.57 -18.05 1.93
N LEU A 99 10.50 -17.64 3.19
CA LEU A 99 9.47 -16.72 3.66
C LEU A 99 9.72 -15.30 3.16
N CYS A 100 10.98 -14.85 3.14
CA CYS A 100 11.37 -13.58 2.54
C CYS A 100 11.00 -13.54 1.06
N SER A 101 11.33 -14.56 0.26
CA SER A 101 10.93 -14.65 -1.15
C SER A 101 9.40 -14.61 -1.33
N LYS A 102 8.65 -15.38 -0.53
CA LYS A 102 7.18 -15.34 -0.55
C LYS A 102 6.63 -13.95 -0.20
N MET A 103 7.24 -13.26 0.75
CA MET A 103 6.79 -11.91 1.13
C MET A 103 7.18 -10.88 0.08
N ILE A 104 8.33 -11.00 -0.58
CA ILE A 104 8.71 -10.17 -1.73
C ILE A 104 7.64 -10.29 -2.83
N ASP A 105 7.32 -11.52 -3.24
CA ASP A 105 6.28 -11.78 -4.26
C ASP A 105 4.92 -11.19 -3.85
N GLU A 106 4.55 -11.33 -2.58
CA GLU A 106 3.30 -10.79 -2.05
C GLU A 106 3.28 -9.26 -2.09
N TYR A 107 4.37 -8.60 -1.69
CA TYR A 107 4.51 -7.15 -1.75
C TYR A 107 4.57 -6.62 -3.19
N GLU A 108 5.10 -7.36 -4.15
CA GLU A 108 4.98 -6.98 -5.55
C GLU A 108 3.53 -6.98 -6.02
N ILE A 109 2.74 -7.99 -5.62
CA ILE A 109 1.32 -8.04 -5.95
C ILE A 109 0.58 -6.88 -5.27
N ILE A 110 0.93 -6.55 -4.03
CA ILE A 110 0.43 -5.38 -3.32
C ILE A 110 0.76 -4.11 -4.10
N SER A 111 2.02 -3.88 -4.50
CA SER A 111 2.45 -2.73 -5.30
C SER A 111 1.62 -2.59 -6.59
N ARG A 112 1.47 -3.68 -7.36
CA ARG A 112 0.66 -3.67 -8.60
C ARG A 112 -0.81 -3.35 -8.33
N LYS A 113 -1.39 -3.85 -7.23
CA LYS A 113 -2.78 -3.56 -6.86
C LYS A 113 -2.97 -2.14 -6.35
N THR A 114 -2.03 -1.61 -5.56
CA THR A 114 -2.02 -0.23 -5.08
C THR A 114 -1.97 0.73 -6.27
N TYR A 115 -1.05 0.49 -7.22
CA TYR A 115 -0.95 1.29 -8.43
C TYR A 115 -2.25 1.26 -9.26
N ARG A 116 -2.83 0.07 -9.48
CA ARG A 116 -4.13 -0.06 -10.16
C ARG A 116 -5.25 0.68 -9.43
N LEU A 117 -5.28 0.62 -8.09
CA LEU A 117 -6.26 1.34 -7.29
C LEU A 117 -6.13 2.85 -7.47
N ALA A 118 -4.90 3.37 -7.51
CA ALA A 118 -4.61 4.78 -7.78
C ALA A 118 -5.15 5.21 -9.15
N LEU A 119 -4.78 4.49 -10.22
CA LEU A 119 -5.26 4.79 -11.57
C LEU A 119 -6.79 4.81 -11.66
N VAL A 120 -7.46 3.80 -11.09
CA VAL A 120 -8.91 3.66 -11.16
C VAL A 120 -9.59 4.84 -10.44
N TRP A 121 -9.14 5.22 -9.24
CA TRP A 121 -9.77 6.31 -8.49
C TRP A 121 -9.43 7.70 -9.01
N THR A 122 -8.23 7.90 -9.59
CA THR A 122 -7.94 9.12 -10.36
C THR A 122 -8.89 9.27 -11.54
N SER A 123 -9.21 8.17 -12.24
CA SER A 123 -10.18 8.19 -13.34
C SER A 123 -11.61 8.50 -12.90
N PHE A 124 -12.01 8.10 -11.68
CA PHE A 124 -13.30 8.44 -11.09
C PHE A 124 -13.37 9.93 -10.73
N GLY A 125 -12.31 10.49 -10.14
CA GLY A 125 -12.22 11.91 -9.82
C GLY A 125 -12.35 12.81 -11.07
N LYS A 126 -11.70 12.44 -12.18
CA LYS A 126 -11.83 13.17 -13.45
C LYS A 126 -13.27 13.14 -13.99
N ARG A 127 -13.92 11.98 -13.99
CA ARG A 127 -15.31 11.81 -14.44
C ARG A 127 -16.32 12.58 -13.59
N ALA A 128 -16.14 12.60 -12.27
CA ALA A 128 -16.99 13.36 -11.36
C ALA A 128 -16.88 14.88 -11.60
N ASN A 129 -15.65 15.39 -11.76
CA ASN A 129 -15.40 16.80 -12.06
C ASN A 129 -15.94 17.23 -13.43
N GLN A 130 -15.88 16.36 -14.45
CA GLN A 130 -16.41 16.67 -15.77
C GLN A 130 -17.94 16.77 -15.76
N LYS A 131 -18.64 15.85 -15.07
CA LYS A 131 -20.10 15.92 -14.89
C LYS A 131 -20.56 17.19 -14.18
N MET A 132 -19.82 17.62 -13.15
CA MET A 132 -20.13 18.85 -12.41
C MET A 132 -19.96 20.11 -13.27
N LYS A 133 -18.92 20.16 -14.13
CA LYS A 133 -18.72 21.29 -15.07
C LYS A 133 -19.80 21.35 -16.15
N SER A 134 -20.29 20.22 -16.65
CA SER A 134 -21.35 20.17 -17.66
C SER A 134 -22.75 20.50 -17.12
N SER A 135 -22.94 20.49 -15.80
CA SER A 135 -24.23 20.79 -15.15
C SER A 135 -24.37 22.23 -14.67
N ILE A 136 -23.34 23.08 -14.83
CA ILE A 136 -23.42 24.50 -14.51
C ILE A 136 -24.01 25.22 -15.74
N PRO A 137 -25.18 25.87 -15.66
CA PRO A 137 -25.73 26.62 -16.77
C PRO A 137 -24.76 27.72 -17.16
N THR A 138 -24.41 27.80 -18.44
CA THR A 138 -23.65 28.93 -18.96
C THR A 138 -24.59 30.13 -18.98
N ASN A 139 -24.60 30.95 -17.92
CA ASN A 139 -25.20 32.28 -18.01
C ASN A 139 -24.30 33.11 -18.92
N GLN A 140 -24.67 33.16 -20.20
CA GLN A 140 -24.13 34.11 -21.16
C GLN A 140 -24.72 35.49 -20.84
N THR A 141 -23.84 36.45 -20.55
CA THR A 141 -24.07 37.89 -20.71
C THR A 141 -23.12 38.39 -21.78
#